data_AF-A0AAX3BCT8-F1
#
_entry.id   AF-A0AAX3BCT8-F1
#
_cell.length_a   1.000
_cell.length_b   1.000
_cell.length_c   1.000
_cell.angle_alpha   90.00
_cell.angle_beta   90.00
_cell.angle_gamma   90.00
#
_symmetry.space_group_name_H-M   'P 1'
#
loop_
_entity.id
_entity.type
_entity.pdbx_description
1 polymer ?
#
loop_
_entity_poly.entity_id
_entity_poly.type
_entity_poly.pdbx_seq_one_letter_code
_entity_poly.pdbx_strand_id
1 'polypeptide(L)'
;MKRRIFVLLVVAGLLTGNLWAEETNETATQSAPSQSSLPFNFGFQVGNITIDGTNYLSLRLQPDLSLGKFGIGLDLNLEFDPNWNFRTSEWNTWQAVLSKILYIRYGLKNDPFYIKVGNIDDFTLGNGWIMRRFSNMRDFPSVKKLGLAFDMDFKIAGFESAVDNIWDWDIMGLRAYVRPLQPTKIFLIEKLEIGTTVAADLDPGNPTPPADKPYQFTDSNQKPVVVVGADMRLPVVSSPVFSLVPYLDGAFILGKGTGEAVGLQGGILSIIPYRFEVRILQPRFVPTYFDSYYESIRSTKYDSLDNYSNHYAGWAFNSGLSLMNGALFFDFTIEDDWGDASLPTLNLSLGATKEVLKLFDIKATWSRQNIAEWSDVFKYESENSQLGLLINYYASQNLILAIEYKRTFKLDENGTIQSLTTTSVSTRVTF
;
A
#
# COMPACT_ATOMS: atom_id res chain seq x y z
N MET A 1 38.23 34.46 -32.35
CA MET A 1 38.95 34.19 -31.08
C MET A 1 38.66 32.74 -30.71
N LYS A 2 39.72 31.89 -30.68
CA LYS A 2 39.91 30.54 -30.07
C LYS A 2 38.68 29.62 -29.82
N ARG A 3 38.67 28.31 -30.06
CA ARG A 3 39.50 27.29 -30.73
C ARG A 3 38.66 25.99 -30.72
N ARG A 4 38.90 25.13 -31.70
CA ARG A 4 38.25 23.83 -32.04
C ARG A 4 38.40 22.75 -30.95
N ILE A 5 37.58 21.68 -31.00
CA ILE A 5 37.99 20.28 -31.32
C ILE A 5 36.79 19.31 -31.39
N PHE A 6 36.91 18.40 -32.37
CA PHE A 6 36.12 17.22 -32.77
C PHE A 6 35.91 16.14 -31.67
N VAL A 7 34.94 15.24 -31.87
CA VAL A 7 35.17 13.78 -32.10
C VAL A 7 33.87 13.09 -32.57
N LEU A 8 34.07 12.08 -33.43
CA LEU A 8 33.12 11.20 -34.13
C LEU A 8 32.44 10.13 -33.26
N LEU A 9 31.29 9.68 -33.78
CA LEU A 9 30.57 8.40 -33.62
C LEU A 9 31.30 7.22 -32.93
N VAL A 10 30.59 6.58 -31.97
CA VAL A 10 30.65 5.13 -31.72
C VAL A 10 29.23 4.59 -31.45
N VAL A 11 28.94 3.48 -32.10
CA VAL A 11 27.72 2.67 -32.11
C VAL A 11 27.59 1.82 -30.82
N ALA A 12 26.34 1.63 -30.39
CA ALA A 12 25.75 0.53 -29.60
C ALA A 12 26.50 -0.06 -28.38
N GLY A 13 25.75 -0.24 -27.29
CA GLY A 13 26.05 -1.31 -26.33
C GLY A 13 25.66 -1.04 -24.88
N LEU A 14 24.40 -1.41 -24.57
CA LEU A 14 24.01 -2.20 -23.40
C LEU A 14 24.21 -1.65 -21.97
N LEU A 15 23.09 -1.72 -21.27
CA LEU A 15 22.88 -2.28 -19.93
C LEU A 15 22.87 -1.35 -18.70
N THR A 16 21.68 -1.41 -18.09
CA THR A 16 21.36 -1.44 -16.65
C THR A 16 21.02 -0.12 -15.96
N GLY A 17 19.87 -0.15 -15.29
CA GLY A 17 19.71 0.56 -14.02
C GLY A 17 18.50 1.49 -13.92
N ASN A 18 17.35 0.90 -13.58
CA ASN A 18 16.31 1.49 -12.71
C ASN A 18 15.53 2.70 -13.25
N LEU A 19 14.52 3.10 -12.46
CA LEU A 19 13.44 4.07 -12.70
C LEU A 19 12.26 3.37 -13.39
N TRP A 20 11.18 3.02 -12.69
CA TRP A 20 10.30 3.90 -11.91
C TRP A 20 9.76 3.23 -10.64
N ALA A 21 9.86 3.95 -9.52
CA ALA A 21 9.06 3.78 -8.32
C ALA A 21 8.04 4.92 -8.30
N GLU A 22 6.91 4.72 -8.97
CA GLU A 22 5.70 5.51 -8.78
C GLU A 22 4.53 4.71 -9.37
N GLU A 23 3.96 3.84 -8.54
CA GLU A 23 2.62 3.30 -8.76
C GLU A 23 1.74 3.77 -7.60
N THR A 24 1.12 4.94 -7.79
CA THR A 24 0.07 5.46 -6.92
C THR A 24 -1.19 4.59 -7.05
N ASN A 25 -1.22 3.46 -6.34
CA ASN A 25 -2.44 2.68 -6.13
C ASN A 25 -3.21 3.29 -4.95
N GLU A 26 -3.86 4.43 -5.20
CA GLU A 26 -4.23 5.39 -4.18
C GLU A 26 -5.75 5.62 -3.98
N THR A 27 -6.63 4.62 -4.09
CA THR A 27 -8.02 4.84 -3.62
C THR A 27 -8.73 3.63 -3.01
N ALA A 28 -8.61 3.50 -1.71
CA ALA A 28 -9.74 3.09 -0.88
C ALA A 28 -9.74 3.99 0.36
N THR A 29 -10.68 4.94 0.42
CA THR A 29 -10.97 5.62 1.68
C THR A 29 -11.58 4.58 2.60
N GLN A 30 -11.02 4.38 3.79
CA GLN A 30 -11.59 3.49 4.80
C GLN A 30 -12.98 4.00 5.20
N SER A 31 -14.02 3.46 4.56
CA SER A 31 -15.37 3.51 5.08
C SER A 31 -15.40 2.60 6.31
N ALA A 32 -15.99 3.08 7.41
CA ALA A 32 -16.36 2.22 8.52
C ALA A 32 -17.18 1.05 7.92
N PRO A 33 -16.78 -0.22 8.14
CA PRO A 33 -17.53 -1.34 7.61
C PRO A 33 -18.97 -1.25 8.12
N SER A 34 -19.94 -1.14 7.22
CA SER A 34 -21.31 -1.48 7.56
C SER A 34 -21.28 -2.92 8.09
N GLN A 35 -21.85 -3.13 9.28
CA GLN A 35 -21.83 -4.37 10.08
C GLN A 35 -22.52 -5.57 9.40
N SER A 36 -22.11 -5.95 8.20
CA SER A 36 -22.65 -7.11 7.49
C SER A 36 -21.56 -7.93 6.81
N SER A 37 -20.40 -8.10 7.45
CA SER A 37 -19.65 -9.33 7.23
C SER A 37 -20.46 -10.46 7.86
N LEU A 38 -20.65 -11.58 7.15
CA LEU A 38 -21.14 -12.80 7.78
C LEU A 38 -20.31 -13.05 9.05
N PRO A 39 -20.93 -13.47 10.17
CA PRO A 39 -20.21 -13.65 11.43
C PRO A 39 -19.10 -14.71 11.33
N PHE A 40 -19.11 -15.50 10.25
CA PHE A 40 -18.11 -16.49 9.93
C PHE A 40 -17.80 -16.46 8.43
N ASN A 41 -16.51 -16.41 8.11
CA ASN A 41 -15.94 -16.66 6.79
C ASN A 41 -14.95 -17.83 6.91
N PHE A 42 -14.71 -18.53 5.79
CA PHE A 42 -13.80 -19.66 5.77
C PHE A 42 -13.04 -19.73 4.45
N GLY A 43 -11.71 -19.63 4.55
CA GLY A 43 -10.80 -19.93 3.45
C GLY A 43 -10.30 -21.37 3.53
N PHE A 44 -10.15 -22.00 2.36
CA PHE A 44 -9.54 -23.32 2.21
C PHE A 44 -8.60 -23.31 1.02
N GLN A 45 -7.39 -23.81 1.21
CA GLN A 45 -6.36 -23.88 0.16
C GLN A 45 -5.71 -25.26 0.18
N VAL A 46 -5.46 -25.82 -0.99
CA VAL A 46 -4.73 -27.08 -1.17
C VAL A 46 -3.65 -26.84 -2.20
N GLY A 47 -2.45 -27.33 -1.96
CA GLY A 47 -1.38 -27.28 -2.93
C GLY A 47 -0.19 -28.13 -2.54
N ASN A 48 0.89 -28.01 -3.29
CA ASN A 48 2.17 -28.60 -2.94
C ASN A 48 3.19 -27.51 -2.62
N ILE A 49 4.06 -27.78 -1.65
CA ILE A 49 5.19 -26.94 -1.28
C ILE A 49 6.46 -27.80 -1.27
N THR A 50 7.55 -27.29 -1.82
CA THR A 50 8.85 -27.96 -1.81
C THR A 50 9.76 -27.27 -0.81
N ILE A 51 10.21 -27.98 0.22
CA ILE A 51 11.11 -27.45 1.26
C ILE A 51 12.30 -28.38 1.34
N ASP A 52 13.52 -27.84 1.23
CA ASP A 52 14.77 -28.61 1.26
C ASP A 52 14.78 -29.83 0.32
N GLY A 53 14.17 -29.69 -0.86
CA GLY A 53 14.05 -30.76 -1.86
C GLY A 53 12.96 -31.81 -1.59
N THR A 54 12.21 -31.70 -0.49
CA THR A 54 11.08 -32.59 -0.17
C THR A 54 9.75 -31.93 -0.55
N ASN A 55 8.91 -32.65 -1.28
CA ASN A 55 7.56 -32.19 -1.66
C ASN A 55 6.55 -32.55 -0.57
N TYR A 56 5.86 -31.55 -0.03
CA TYR A 56 4.78 -31.71 0.93
C TYR A 56 3.44 -31.36 0.28
N LEU A 57 2.41 -32.18 0.53
CA LEU A 57 1.02 -31.78 0.36
C LEU A 57 0.67 -30.77 1.45
N SER A 58 0.32 -29.55 1.06
CA SER A 58 -0.07 -28.47 1.95
C SER A 58 -1.58 -28.25 1.89
N LEU A 59 -2.24 -28.38 3.04
CA LEU A 59 -3.63 -28.01 3.26
C LEU A 59 -3.65 -26.79 4.18
N ARG A 60 -4.33 -25.71 3.81
CA ARG A 60 -4.51 -24.58 4.70
C ARG A 60 -5.96 -24.23 4.92
N LEU A 61 -6.30 -24.06 6.19
CA LEU A 61 -7.61 -23.66 6.66
C LEU A 61 -7.51 -22.24 7.23
N GLN A 62 -8.40 -21.35 6.80
CA GLN A 62 -8.44 -19.95 7.24
C GLN A 62 -9.85 -19.59 7.73
N PRO A 63 -10.30 -20.15 8.87
CA PRO A 63 -11.53 -19.68 9.49
C PRO A 63 -11.33 -18.25 10.01
N ASP A 64 -12.31 -17.39 9.74
CA ASP A 64 -12.41 -16.03 10.26
C ASP A 64 -13.77 -15.89 10.92
N LEU A 65 -13.76 -15.63 12.23
CA LEU A 65 -14.95 -15.42 13.02
C LEU A 65 -14.97 -13.98 13.51
N SER A 66 -16.06 -13.26 13.22
CA SER A 66 -16.31 -11.91 13.71
C SER A 66 -17.62 -11.89 14.50
N LEU A 67 -17.53 -11.71 15.81
CA LEU A 67 -18.65 -11.60 16.73
C LEU A 67 -18.71 -10.21 17.37
N GLY A 68 -19.49 -9.32 16.76
CA GLY A 68 -19.60 -7.93 17.18
C GLY A 68 -18.26 -7.21 17.04
N LYS A 69 -17.69 -6.75 18.16
CA LYS A 69 -16.37 -6.10 18.19
C LYS A 69 -15.21 -7.09 18.17
N PHE A 70 -15.43 -8.33 18.57
CA PHE A 70 -14.37 -9.34 18.60
C PHE A 70 -14.21 -9.97 17.21
N GLY A 71 -12.97 -10.12 16.76
CA GLY A 71 -12.62 -10.87 15.56
C GLY A 71 -11.45 -11.80 15.83
N ILE A 72 -11.49 -13.01 15.28
CA ILE A 72 -10.38 -13.95 15.28
C ILE A 72 -10.25 -14.59 13.91
N GLY A 73 -9.11 -14.37 13.27
CA GLY A 73 -8.71 -15.06 12.06
C GLY A 73 -7.62 -16.07 12.38
N LEU A 74 -7.72 -17.28 11.84
CA LEU A 74 -6.67 -18.29 11.93
C LEU A 74 -6.09 -18.61 10.56
N ASP A 75 -4.89 -19.15 10.57
CA ASP A 75 -4.13 -19.56 9.40
C ASP A 75 -3.41 -20.88 9.68
N LEU A 76 -4.15 -21.98 9.48
CA LEU A 76 -3.77 -23.32 9.90
C LEU A 76 -3.19 -24.09 8.71
N ASN A 77 -1.87 -24.17 8.59
CA ASN A 77 -1.19 -25.01 7.59
C ASN A 77 -0.93 -26.43 8.11
N LEU A 78 -1.35 -27.42 7.33
CA LEU A 78 -1.10 -28.83 7.57
C LEU A 78 -0.32 -29.39 6.37
N GLU A 79 0.89 -29.85 6.63
CA GLU A 79 1.82 -30.28 5.59
C GLU A 79 2.20 -31.74 5.79
N PHE A 80 2.10 -32.54 4.72
CA PHE A 80 2.35 -33.98 4.75
C PHE A 80 3.39 -34.36 3.71
N ASP A 81 4.43 -35.09 4.12
CA ASP A 81 5.47 -35.61 3.21
C ASP A 81 4.91 -36.74 2.29
N PRO A 82 5.68 -37.25 1.31
CA PRO A 82 5.20 -38.31 0.42
C PRO A 82 4.88 -39.64 1.13
N ASN A 83 5.38 -39.83 2.36
CA ASN A 83 5.10 -40.98 3.22
C ASN A 83 3.93 -40.72 4.19
N TRP A 84 3.19 -39.61 4.02
CA TRP A 84 2.09 -39.16 4.89
C TRP A 84 2.49 -38.76 6.32
N ASN A 85 3.76 -38.48 6.57
CA ASN A 85 4.18 -37.92 7.84
C ASN A 85 3.86 -36.43 7.91
N PHE A 86 3.23 -36.02 9.01
CA PHE A 86 2.94 -34.62 9.29
C PHE A 86 4.21 -33.84 9.63
N ARG A 87 4.40 -32.68 8.99
CA ARG A 87 5.52 -31.77 9.28
C ARG A 87 5.29 -31.03 10.59
N THR A 88 5.86 -31.56 11.67
CA THR A 88 5.70 -31.03 13.02
C THR A 88 6.50 -29.74 13.29
N SER A 89 7.49 -29.39 12.46
CA SER A 89 8.31 -28.18 12.64
C SER A 89 7.49 -26.89 12.64
N GLU A 90 6.35 -26.89 11.93
CA GLU A 90 5.41 -25.77 11.86
C GLU A 90 4.51 -25.65 13.12
N TRP A 91 4.67 -26.54 14.10
CA TRP A 91 3.77 -26.68 15.25
C TRP A 91 4.50 -26.97 16.58
N ASN A 92 5.82 -27.16 16.56
CA ASN A 92 6.58 -27.66 17.71
C ASN A 92 7.16 -26.56 18.63
N THR A 93 7.07 -25.29 18.26
CA THR A 93 7.48 -24.14 19.10
C THR A 93 6.28 -23.27 19.44
N TRP A 94 6.35 -22.52 20.55
CA TRP A 94 5.28 -21.62 20.94
C TRP A 94 5.09 -20.48 19.93
N GLN A 95 6.17 -19.99 19.30
CA GLN A 95 6.10 -19.01 18.20
C GLN A 95 5.37 -19.60 16.99
N ALA A 96 5.69 -20.84 16.61
CA ALA A 96 5.03 -21.51 15.49
C ALA A 96 3.53 -21.70 15.73
N VAL A 97 3.12 -22.02 16.96
CA VAL A 97 1.70 -22.10 17.33
C VAL A 97 1.03 -20.73 17.28
N LEU A 98 1.66 -19.68 17.81
CA LEU A 98 1.12 -18.31 17.74
C LEU A 98 0.99 -17.81 16.30
N SER A 99 1.88 -18.22 15.39
CA SER A 99 1.83 -17.87 13.97
C SER A 99 0.59 -18.41 13.23
N LYS A 100 -0.17 -19.31 13.87
CA LYS A 100 -1.44 -19.81 13.35
C LYS A 100 -2.60 -18.87 13.65
N ILE A 101 -2.38 -17.88 14.52
CA ILE A 101 -3.30 -16.78 14.74
C ILE A 101 -3.00 -15.74 13.67
N LEU A 102 -3.88 -15.63 12.66
CA LEU A 102 -3.76 -14.60 11.63
C LEU A 102 -4.00 -13.23 12.24
N TYR A 103 -5.05 -13.12 13.06
CA TYR A 103 -5.26 -11.96 13.93
C TYR A 103 -6.23 -12.25 15.06
N ILE A 104 -6.10 -11.44 16.12
CA ILE A 104 -7.13 -11.22 17.13
C ILE A 104 -7.41 -9.72 17.15
N ARG A 105 -8.69 -9.36 17.13
CA ARG A 105 -9.15 -7.97 17.09
C ARG A 105 -10.22 -7.73 18.14
N TYR A 106 -10.20 -6.54 18.73
CA TYR A 106 -11.36 -5.94 19.37
C TYR A 106 -11.60 -4.52 18.83
N GLY A 107 -12.82 -4.26 18.37
CA GLY A 107 -13.25 -3.00 17.75
C GLY A 107 -12.90 -2.93 16.26
N LEU A 108 -13.26 -1.82 15.64
CA LEU A 108 -12.88 -1.45 14.27
C LEU A 108 -12.17 -0.10 14.28
N LYS A 109 -11.45 0.25 13.21
CA LYS A 109 -10.86 1.59 13.06
C LYS A 109 -11.94 2.66 13.29
N ASN A 110 -11.62 3.69 14.07
CA ASN A 110 -12.52 4.75 14.55
C ASN A 110 -13.50 4.36 15.69
N ASP A 111 -13.46 3.12 16.21
CA ASP A 111 -14.10 2.84 17.50
C ASP A 111 -13.35 3.54 18.66
N PRO A 112 -14.02 3.84 19.79
CA PRO A 112 -13.38 4.45 20.96
C PRO A 112 -12.16 3.69 21.51
N PHE A 113 -12.13 2.38 21.29
CA PHE A 113 -11.02 1.51 21.61
C PHE A 113 -10.92 0.47 20.51
N TYR A 114 -9.78 0.42 19.84
CA TYR A 114 -9.47 -0.54 18.79
C TYR A 114 -8.11 -1.16 19.07
N ILE A 115 -8.04 -2.49 19.06
CA ILE A 115 -6.79 -3.22 19.13
C ILE A 115 -6.84 -4.39 18.15
N LYS A 116 -5.77 -4.58 17.38
CA LYS A 116 -5.57 -5.74 16.51
C LYS A 116 -4.14 -6.24 16.70
N VAL A 117 -4.00 -7.52 17.01
CA VAL A 117 -2.72 -8.22 17.11
C VAL A 117 -2.69 -9.29 16.03
N GLY A 118 -1.66 -9.34 15.18
CA GLY A 118 -1.62 -10.22 14.03
C GLY A 118 -1.26 -9.49 12.75
N ASN A 119 -2.00 -9.81 11.69
CA ASN A 119 -1.83 -9.18 10.41
C ASN A 119 -2.33 -7.72 10.41
N ILE A 120 -1.56 -6.86 9.77
CA ILE A 120 -1.92 -5.48 9.45
C ILE A 120 -1.99 -5.40 7.93
N ASP A 121 -3.20 -5.28 7.43
CA ASP A 121 -3.59 -5.37 6.02
C ASP A 121 -3.77 -4.00 5.38
N ASP A 122 -4.30 -3.04 6.14
CA ASP A 122 -4.54 -1.68 5.67
C ASP A 122 -4.53 -0.72 6.87
N PHE A 123 -3.35 -0.30 7.33
CA PHE A 123 -3.25 0.69 8.41
C PHE A 123 -2.92 2.10 7.89
N THR A 124 -3.71 3.07 8.32
CA THR A 124 -3.56 4.48 7.95
C THR A 124 -3.55 5.33 9.22
N LEU A 125 -2.65 6.31 9.26
CA LEU A 125 -2.60 7.34 10.31
C LEU A 125 -3.18 8.65 9.79
N GLY A 126 -4.17 9.20 10.51
CA GLY A 126 -4.77 10.49 10.16
C GLY A 126 -5.34 10.49 8.74
N ASN A 127 -4.91 11.43 7.90
CA ASN A 127 -5.34 11.50 6.50
C ASN A 127 -4.49 10.64 5.55
N GLY A 128 -3.46 9.95 6.06
CA GLY A 128 -2.56 9.12 5.28
C GLY A 128 -1.39 9.86 4.63
N TRP A 129 -1.06 11.08 5.07
CA TRP A 129 0.04 11.85 4.48
C TRP A 129 1.44 11.27 4.78
N ILE A 130 1.59 10.58 5.92
CA ILE A 130 2.83 9.91 6.33
C ILE A 130 2.77 8.40 6.14
N MET A 131 1.68 7.78 6.63
CA MET A 131 1.45 6.34 6.59
C MET A 131 0.03 6.05 6.13
N ARG A 132 -0.13 5.35 5.01
CA ARG A 132 -1.43 5.06 4.40
C ARG A 132 -1.44 3.65 3.86
N ARG A 133 -2.45 2.87 4.26
CA ARG A 133 -2.63 1.47 3.88
C ARG A 133 -1.36 0.62 4.09
N PHE A 134 -0.57 0.95 5.10
CA PHE A 134 0.60 0.16 5.45
C PHE A 134 0.18 -1.28 5.75
N SER A 135 0.95 -2.24 5.25
CA SER A 135 0.70 -3.65 5.48
C SER A 135 1.98 -4.40 5.83
N ASN A 136 1.93 -5.19 6.90
CA ASN A 136 2.99 -6.12 7.30
C ASN A 136 2.82 -7.50 6.64
N MET A 137 1.86 -7.64 5.72
CA MET A 137 1.52 -8.92 5.07
C MET A 137 2.20 -9.13 3.73
N ARG A 138 3.13 -8.25 3.34
CA ARG A 138 3.69 -8.23 1.99
C ARG A 138 4.36 -9.55 1.60
N ASP A 139 5.01 -10.20 2.56
CA ASP A 139 5.71 -11.47 2.38
C ASP A 139 4.93 -12.67 2.94
N PHE A 140 3.66 -12.45 3.33
CA PHE A 140 2.76 -13.52 3.73
C PHE A 140 2.42 -14.40 2.52
N PRO A 141 2.38 -15.74 2.66
CA PRO A 141 2.36 -16.53 3.89
C PRO A 141 3.72 -16.91 4.50
N SER A 142 4.81 -16.46 3.91
CA SER A 142 6.14 -17.05 4.11
C SER A 142 6.89 -16.40 5.25
N VAL A 143 6.71 -15.09 5.41
CA VAL A 143 7.08 -14.37 6.62
C VAL A 143 5.81 -14.00 7.36
N LYS A 144 5.71 -14.45 8.61
CA LYS A 144 4.57 -14.19 9.47
C LYS A 144 4.96 -13.16 10.52
N LYS A 145 4.69 -11.89 10.22
CA LYS A 145 4.86 -10.78 11.17
C LYS A 145 3.67 -10.70 12.12
N LEU A 146 3.94 -10.51 13.41
CA LEU A 146 2.92 -10.33 14.44
C LEU A 146 2.81 -8.83 14.74
N GLY A 147 2.07 -8.10 13.93
CA GLY A 147 1.86 -6.66 14.12
C GLY A 147 0.92 -6.34 15.27
N LEU A 148 0.97 -5.10 15.72
CA LEU A 148 0.02 -4.55 16.69
C LEU A 148 -0.48 -3.21 16.17
N ALA A 149 -1.80 -3.06 16.05
CA ALA A 149 -2.47 -1.79 15.85
C ALA A 149 -3.29 -1.46 17.10
N PHE A 150 -3.20 -0.23 17.60
CA PHE A 150 -3.84 0.19 18.83
C PHE A 150 -4.25 1.67 18.78
N ASP A 151 -5.55 1.91 18.91
CA ASP A 151 -6.15 3.24 18.88
C ASP A 151 -7.06 3.45 20.10
N MET A 152 -7.07 4.68 20.63
CA MET A 152 -8.00 5.12 21.67
C MET A 152 -8.57 6.49 21.34
N ASP A 153 -9.88 6.66 21.49
CA ASP A 153 -10.58 7.93 21.33
C ASP A 153 -11.36 8.29 22.62
N PHE A 154 -10.90 9.33 23.30
CA PHE A 154 -11.47 9.89 24.53
C PHE A 154 -12.42 11.07 24.26
N LYS A 155 -12.95 11.18 23.04
CA LYS A 155 -13.80 12.26 22.51
C LYS A 155 -13.07 13.58 22.27
N ILE A 156 -12.39 14.12 23.29
CA ILE A 156 -11.63 15.40 23.22
C ILE A 156 -10.19 15.17 22.77
N ALA A 157 -9.64 13.98 22.98
CA ALA A 157 -8.30 13.61 22.55
C ALA A 157 -8.27 12.13 22.22
N GLY A 158 -7.24 11.71 21.51
CA GLY A 158 -7.02 10.30 21.22
C GLY A 158 -5.67 10.08 20.56
N PHE A 159 -5.40 8.83 20.24
CA PHE A 159 -4.24 8.46 19.45
C PHE A 159 -4.53 7.23 18.59
N GLU A 160 -3.73 7.08 17.55
CA GLU A 160 -3.69 5.93 16.66
C GLU A 160 -2.24 5.43 16.60
N SER A 161 -2.03 4.11 16.64
CA SER A 161 -0.68 3.56 16.57
C SER A 161 -0.62 2.21 15.90
N ALA A 162 0.51 1.94 15.26
CA ALA A 162 0.83 0.61 14.76
C ALA A 162 2.32 0.32 14.85
N VAL A 163 2.64 -0.96 15.01
CA VAL A 163 3.97 -1.54 14.78
C VAL A 163 3.83 -2.74 13.85
N ASP A 164 4.77 -2.92 12.94
CA ASP A 164 4.73 -3.99 11.94
C ASP A 164 4.92 -5.38 12.55
N ASN A 165 5.79 -5.50 13.55
CA ASN A 165 6.09 -6.75 14.22
C ASN A 165 6.47 -6.53 15.68
N ILE A 166 5.75 -7.14 16.62
CA ILE A 166 6.02 -6.97 18.05
C ILE A 166 7.27 -7.72 18.53
N TRP A 167 7.78 -8.66 17.73
CA TRP A 167 9.01 -9.39 18.02
C TRP A 167 10.26 -8.66 17.57
N ASP A 168 10.09 -7.74 16.62
CA ASP A 168 11.18 -7.02 15.97
C ASP A 168 10.65 -5.66 15.52
N TRP A 169 10.85 -4.64 16.35
CA TRP A 169 10.19 -3.35 16.20
C TRP A 169 10.93 -2.50 15.18
N ASP A 170 10.62 -2.75 13.92
CA ASP A 170 11.21 -2.06 12.80
C ASP A 170 10.42 -0.82 12.44
N ILE A 171 9.17 -1.02 12.03
CA ILE A 171 8.33 0.02 11.49
C ILE A 171 7.26 0.34 12.52
N MET A 172 7.20 1.61 12.89
CA MET A 172 6.23 2.10 13.86
C MET A 172 5.62 3.40 13.42
N GLY A 173 4.37 3.61 13.81
CA GLY A 173 3.63 4.84 13.57
C GLY A 173 2.78 5.20 14.78
N LEU A 174 2.79 6.48 15.15
CA LEU A 174 1.98 7.04 16.23
C LEU A 174 1.45 8.40 15.79
N ARG A 175 0.13 8.57 15.90
CA ARG A 175 -0.54 9.86 15.76
C ARG A 175 -1.29 10.16 17.04
N ALA A 176 -1.02 11.32 17.66
CA ALA A 176 -1.82 11.84 18.76
C ALA A 176 -2.64 13.04 18.27
N TYR A 177 -3.89 13.17 18.72
CA TYR A 177 -4.77 14.23 18.27
C TYR A 177 -5.67 14.78 19.38
N VAL A 178 -6.16 16.00 19.17
CA VAL A 178 -7.11 16.70 20.05
C VAL A 178 -8.26 17.30 19.25
N ARG A 179 -9.43 17.43 19.90
CA ARG A 179 -10.64 18.05 19.37
C ARG A 179 -11.07 19.21 20.30
N PRO A 180 -10.38 20.36 20.23
CA PRO A 180 -10.51 21.43 21.22
C PRO A 180 -11.91 22.07 21.22
N LEU A 181 -12.61 22.03 20.08
CA LEU A 181 -13.93 22.62 19.92
C LEU A 181 -15.08 21.66 20.27
N GLN A 182 -14.77 20.39 20.55
CA GLN A 182 -15.77 19.36 20.87
C GLN A 182 -16.68 19.72 22.07
N PRO A 183 -16.17 20.35 23.16
CA PRO A 183 -17.02 20.79 24.26
C PRO A 183 -17.95 21.96 23.92
N THR A 184 -17.57 22.80 22.96
CA THR A 184 -18.30 24.03 22.62
C THR A 184 -19.59 23.75 21.84
N LYS A 185 -19.67 22.60 21.17
CA LYS A 185 -20.79 22.20 20.30
C LYS A 185 -21.17 23.23 19.22
N ILE A 186 -20.20 24.05 18.79
CA ILE A 186 -20.41 24.97 17.67
C ILE A 186 -20.62 24.14 16.40
N PHE A 187 -21.77 24.33 15.77
CA PHE A 187 -22.16 23.62 14.56
C PHE A 187 -21.05 23.64 13.49
N LEU A 188 -20.86 22.52 12.79
CA LEU A 188 -19.81 22.25 11.79
C LEU A 188 -18.36 22.14 12.30
N ILE A 189 -17.96 22.90 13.32
CA ILE A 189 -16.56 22.98 13.77
C ILE A 189 -16.26 22.20 15.06
N GLU A 190 -17.27 21.69 15.75
CA GLU A 190 -17.09 20.89 16.99
C GLU A 190 -16.21 19.64 16.80
N LYS A 191 -16.13 19.11 15.57
CA LYS A 191 -15.33 17.93 15.23
C LYS A 191 -13.94 18.26 14.70
N LEU A 192 -13.54 19.53 14.73
CA LEU A 192 -12.18 19.93 14.34
C LEU A 192 -11.17 19.12 15.14
N GLU A 193 -10.35 18.37 14.44
CA GLU A 193 -9.31 17.54 15.01
C GLU A 193 -7.95 18.06 14.53
N ILE A 194 -7.02 18.19 15.47
CA ILE A 194 -5.65 18.64 15.23
C ILE A 194 -4.73 17.53 15.73
N GLY A 195 -3.88 17.03 14.85
CA GLY A 195 -3.01 15.89 15.08
C GLY A 195 -1.54 16.20 14.89
N THR A 196 -0.71 15.40 15.53
CA THR A 196 0.72 15.28 15.24
C THR A 196 1.05 13.81 15.05
N THR A 197 1.86 13.51 14.04
CA THR A 197 2.20 12.14 13.65
C THR A 197 3.71 11.98 13.62
N VAL A 198 4.20 10.85 14.13
CA VAL A 198 5.55 10.34 13.93
C VAL A 198 5.46 8.93 13.39
N ALA A 199 6.24 8.63 12.37
CA ALA A 199 6.45 7.27 11.89
C ALA A 199 7.94 7.06 11.66
N ALA A 200 8.41 5.86 11.95
CA ALA A 200 9.82 5.52 11.83
C ALA A 200 10.00 4.10 11.31
N ASP A 201 11.09 3.92 10.58
CA ASP A 201 11.72 2.63 10.32
C ASP A 201 13.07 2.65 11.04
N LEU A 202 13.22 1.83 12.08
CA LEU A 202 14.45 1.75 12.89
C LEU A 202 15.55 0.95 12.20
N ASP A 203 15.21 0.06 11.27
CA ASP A 203 16.16 -0.74 10.53
C ASP A 203 15.71 -0.99 9.06
N PRO A 204 15.84 0.01 8.18
CA PRO A 204 15.40 -0.12 6.78
C PRO A 204 16.12 -1.22 5.99
N GLY A 205 17.25 -1.71 6.50
CA GLY A 205 18.06 -2.73 5.85
C GLY A 205 17.84 -4.13 6.40
N ASN A 206 16.88 -4.32 7.32
CA ASN A 206 16.61 -5.61 7.94
C ASN A 206 16.35 -6.68 6.87
N PRO A 207 17.19 -7.73 6.76
CA PRO A 207 17.00 -8.77 5.78
C PRO A 207 15.80 -9.64 6.15
N THR A 208 15.09 -10.13 5.12
CA THR A 208 14.02 -11.11 5.32
C THR A 208 14.58 -12.36 6.00
N PRO A 209 14.00 -12.82 7.13
CA PRO A 209 14.42 -14.06 7.77
C PRO A 209 14.37 -15.24 6.81
N PRO A 210 15.33 -16.18 6.86
CA PRO A 210 15.30 -17.35 6.01
C PRO A 210 14.16 -18.29 6.41
N ALA A 211 13.64 -19.05 5.45
CA ALA A 211 12.45 -19.89 5.60
C ALA A 211 12.57 -20.96 6.70
N ASP A 212 13.77 -21.46 6.97
CA ASP A 212 14.06 -22.44 8.02
C ASP A 212 14.04 -21.83 9.43
N LYS A 213 14.18 -20.50 9.54
CA LYS A 213 14.25 -19.74 10.79
C LYS A 213 13.45 -18.43 10.68
N PRO A 214 12.12 -18.50 10.46
CA PRO A 214 11.28 -17.34 10.15
C PRO A 214 11.10 -16.34 11.31
N TYR A 215 11.61 -16.67 12.50
CA TYR A 215 11.58 -15.83 13.71
C TYR A 215 12.97 -15.39 14.17
N GLN A 216 14.00 -15.56 13.33
CA GLN A 216 15.35 -15.03 13.60
C GLN A 216 15.52 -13.73 12.85
N PHE A 217 15.36 -12.63 13.58
CA PHE A 217 15.55 -11.28 13.10
C PHE A 217 16.99 -10.82 13.31
N THR A 218 17.52 -9.98 12.41
CA THR A 218 18.90 -9.50 12.47
C THR A 218 18.97 -8.04 12.09
N ASP A 219 19.65 -7.24 12.91
CA ASP A 219 19.78 -5.82 12.63
C ASP A 219 20.78 -5.54 11.50
N SER A 220 20.43 -4.58 10.64
CA SER A 220 21.34 -3.97 9.68
C SER A 220 22.02 -2.72 10.25
N ASN A 221 23.07 -2.26 9.57
CA ASN A 221 23.76 -1.01 9.91
C ASN A 221 23.18 0.23 9.21
N GLN A 222 22.03 0.11 8.53
CA GLN A 222 21.39 1.27 7.90
C GLN A 222 20.82 2.22 8.96
N LYS A 223 20.82 3.53 8.64
CA LYS A 223 20.33 4.53 9.58
C LYS A 223 18.79 4.49 9.65
N PRO A 224 18.21 4.73 10.83
CA PRO A 224 16.77 4.88 10.96
C PRO A 224 16.22 5.98 10.06
N VAL A 225 15.02 5.76 9.52
CA VAL A 225 14.23 6.77 8.83
C VAL A 225 13.14 7.23 9.76
N VAL A 226 12.97 8.55 9.88
CA VAL A 226 11.91 9.14 10.71
C VAL A 226 11.18 10.19 9.90
N VAL A 227 9.86 10.11 9.92
CA VAL A 227 8.95 11.07 9.31
C VAL A 227 8.05 11.61 10.40
N VAL A 228 7.86 12.91 10.39
CA VAL A 228 7.16 13.65 11.44
C VAL A 228 6.29 14.69 10.77
N GLY A 229 5.13 14.98 11.35
CA GLY A 229 4.19 15.90 10.74
C GLY A 229 3.07 16.32 11.67
N ALA A 230 2.28 17.26 11.17
CA ALA A 230 1.08 17.75 11.82
C ALA A 230 -0.06 17.78 10.80
N ASP A 231 -1.27 17.59 11.30
CA ASP A 231 -2.45 17.53 10.46
C ASP A 231 -3.64 18.22 11.14
N MET A 232 -4.58 18.66 10.33
CA MET A 232 -5.88 19.13 10.76
C MET A 232 -6.94 18.44 9.90
N ARG A 233 -8.03 17.99 10.53
CA ARG A 233 -9.16 17.40 9.80
C ARG A 233 -10.48 17.88 10.39
N LEU A 234 -11.45 18.09 9.53
CA LEU A 234 -12.76 18.60 9.92
C LEU A 234 -13.88 17.74 9.34
N PRO A 235 -14.43 16.77 10.07
CA PRO A 235 -15.60 16.03 9.60
C PRO A 235 -16.85 16.93 9.54
N VAL A 236 -17.15 17.47 8.35
CA VAL A 236 -18.30 18.37 8.10
C VAL A 236 -19.58 17.55 7.95
N VAL A 237 -19.50 16.48 7.14
CA VAL A 237 -20.62 15.54 6.94
C VAL A 237 -20.12 14.12 7.12
N SER A 238 -20.86 13.32 7.89
CA SER A 238 -20.52 11.91 8.17
C SER A 238 -21.79 11.07 8.09
N SER A 239 -22.13 10.61 6.88
CA SER A 239 -23.25 9.68 6.65
C SER A 239 -22.84 8.56 5.70
N PRO A 240 -23.52 7.40 5.72
CA PRO A 240 -23.28 6.32 4.77
C PRO A 240 -23.52 6.69 3.30
N VAL A 241 -24.39 7.69 3.05
CA VAL A 241 -24.74 8.16 1.71
C VAL A 241 -23.75 9.20 1.19
N PHE A 242 -23.25 10.06 2.08
CA PHE A 242 -22.30 11.10 1.74
C PHE A 242 -21.46 11.46 2.96
N SER A 243 -20.15 11.54 2.77
CA SER A 243 -19.22 12.07 3.76
C SER A 243 -18.33 13.12 3.11
N LEU A 244 -17.92 14.12 3.89
CA LEU A 244 -17.04 15.21 3.47
C LEU A 244 -16.16 15.63 4.65
N VAL A 245 -14.85 15.59 4.43
CA VAL A 245 -13.82 15.94 5.40
C VAL A 245 -12.76 16.80 4.70
N PRO A 246 -12.78 18.13 4.90
CA PRO A 246 -11.64 18.97 4.62
C PRO A 246 -10.49 18.68 5.58
N TYR A 247 -9.27 18.77 5.07
CA TYR A 247 -8.07 18.54 5.84
C TYR A 247 -6.87 19.35 5.33
N LEU A 248 -5.88 19.45 6.20
CA LEU A 248 -4.56 20.01 5.95
C LEU A 248 -3.55 19.02 6.53
N ASP A 249 -2.47 18.77 5.80
CA ASP A 249 -1.36 17.95 6.25
C ASP A 249 -0.03 18.67 5.96
N GLY A 250 0.94 18.48 6.85
CA GLY A 250 2.33 18.89 6.65
C GLY A 250 3.26 17.86 7.27
N ALA A 251 4.29 17.45 6.53
CA ALA A 251 5.26 16.48 7.01
C ALA A 251 6.68 16.80 6.55
N PHE A 252 7.64 16.30 7.32
CA PHE A 252 9.07 16.40 7.08
C PHE A 252 9.73 15.04 7.29
N ILE A 253 10.49 14.61 6.29
CA ILE A 253 11.31 13.39 6.37
C ILE A 253 12.69 13.83 6.88
N LEU A 254 13.13 13.32 8.04
CA LEU A 254 14.38 13.77 8.65
C LEU A 254 15.57 13.52 7.72
N GLY A 255 16.35 14.58 7.48
CA GLY A 255 17.50 14.57 6.56
C GLY A 255 17.16 14.68 5.07
N LYS A 256 15.88 14.82 4.72
CA LYS A 256 15.37 14.90 3.33
C LYS A 256 14.48 16.13 3.16
N GLY A 257 13.36 16.01 2.45
CA GLY A 257 12.46 17.12 2.13
C GLY A 257 11.25 17.25 3.05
N THR A 258 10.40 18.23 2.72
CA THR A 258 9.12 18.49 3.36
C THR A 258 8.00 18.55 2.32
N GLY A 259 6.77 18.32 2.75
CA GLY A 259 5.61 18.47 1.87
C GLY A 259 4.33 18.74 2.63
N GLU A 260 3.46 19.49 1.98
CA GLU A 260 2.22 20.02 2.51
C GLU A 260 1.08 19.70 1.56
N ALA A 261 -0.11 19.46 2.10
CA ALA A 261 -1.32 19.28 1.32
C ALA A 261 -2.51 19.94 2.00
N VAL A 262 -3.39 20.54 1.21
CA VAL A 262 -4.74 20.91 1.62
C VAL A 262 -5.72 20.16 0.74
N GLY A 263 -6.71 19.52 1.34
CA GLY A 263 -7.57 18.62 0.59
C GLY A 263 -8.98 18.48 1.14
N LEU A 264 -9.79 17.79 0.36
CA LEU A 264 -11.14 17.38 0.67
C LEU A 264 -11.23 15.90 0.37
N GLN A 265 -11.74 15.10 1.30
CA GLN A 265 -11.97 13.69 1.06
C GLN A 265 -13.33 13.24 1.58
N GLY A 266 -13.79 12.11 1.06
CA GLY A 266 -15.01 11.48 1.54
C GLY A 266 -15.40 10.31 0.67
N GLY A 267 -16.69 10.02 0.69
CA GLY A 267 -17.28 8.97 -0.11
C GLY A 267 -18.77 9.19 -0.33
N ILE A 268 -19.24 8.68 -1.46
CA ILE A 268 -20.65 8.65 -1.86
C ILE A 268 -21.11 7.19 -1.79
N LEU A 269 -22.22 6.96 -1.09
CA LEU A 269 -22.83 5.65 -0.87
C LEU A 269 -21.87 4.59 -0.30
N SER A 270 -20.78 5.01 0.34
CA SER A 270 -19.69 4.16 0.83
C SER A 270 -18.99 3.30 -0.24
N ILE A 271 -19.27 3.53 -1.52
CA ILE A 271 -18.72 2.76 -2.65
C ILE A 271 -17.95 3.65 -3.65
N ILE A 272 -18.20 4.96 -3.67
CA ILE A 272 -17.46 5.89 -4.53
C ILE A 272 -16.60 6.75 -3.63
N PRO A 273 -15.34 6.37 -3.39
CA PRO A 273 -14.40 7.25 -2.69
C PRO A 273 -14.06 8.45 -3.56
N TYR A 274 -13.79 9.59 -2.92
CA TYR A 274 -13.22 10.75 -3.60
C TYR A 274 -12.22 11.47 -2.70
N ARG A 275 -11.19 12.03 -3.32
CA ARG A 275 -10.16 12.84 -2.69
C ARG A 275 -9.67 13.88 -3.68
N PHE A 276 -9.69 15.14 -3.28
CA PHE A 276 -9.05 16.23 -3.99
C PHE A 276 -7.96 16.81 -3.08
N GLU A 277 -6.77 16.98 -3.62
CA GLU A 277 -5.61 17.51 -2.89
C GLU A 277 -4.94 18.59 -3.74
N VAL A 278 -4.61 19.70 -3.10
CA VAL A 278 -3.58 20.63 -3.56
C VAL A 278 -2.34 20.33 -2.76
N ARG A 279 -1.21 20.10 -3.44
CA ARG A 279 0.03 19.62 -2.83
C ARG A 279 1.18 20.57 -3.16
N ILE A 280 2.03 20.82 -2.17
CA ILE A 280 3.29 21.55 -2.31
C ILE A 280 4.39 20.66 -1.74
N LEU A 281 5.24 20.12 -2.62
CA LEU A 281 6.30 19.16 -2.27
C LEU A 281 7.66 19.80 -2.55
N GLN A 282 8.53 19.80 -1.54
CA GLN A 282 9.92 20.20 -1.71
C GLN A 282 10.74 19.04 -2.30
N PRO A 283 11.91 19.32 -2.89
CA PRO A 283 12.84 18.28 -3.31
C PRO A 283 13.09 17.26 -2.20
N ARG A 284 13.27 16.00 -2.58
CA ARG A 284 13.53 14.87 -1.67
C ARG A 284 12.36 14.55 -0.72
N PHE A 285 11.14 14.93 -1.09
CA PHE A 285 9.93 14.56 -0.37
C PHE A 285 8.97 13.81 -1.29
N VAL A 286 8.39 12.73 -0.77
CA VAL A 286 7.29 12.00 -1.40
C VAL A 286 6.23 11.80 -0.31
N PRO A 287 4.96 12.14 -0.57
CA PRO A 287 3.87 11.89 0.38
C PRO A 287 3.65 10.39 0.56
N THR A 288 2.98 10.00 1.65
CA THR A 288 2.65 8.60 1.91
C THR A 288 3.90 7.71 1.96
N TYR A 289 4.93 8.16 2.69
CA TYR A 289 6.23 7.48 2.71
C TYR A 289 6.13 6.01 3.16
N PHE A 290 5.26 5.71 4.13
CA PHE A 290 4.93 4.35 4.56
C PHE A 290 3.62 3.88 3.90
N ASP A 291 3.74 3.28 2.72
CA ASP A 291 2.61 2.73 1.93
C ASP A 291 2.51 1.19 2.04
N SER A 292 1.55 0.59 1.33
CA SER A 292 1.37 -0.88 1.26
C SER A 292 2.53 -1.64 0.63
N TYR A 293 3.43 -0.95 -0.09
CA TYR A 293 4.59 -1.52 -0.77
C TYR A 293 5.91 -1.27 -0.03
N TYR A 294 5.88 -0.45 1.02
CA TYR A 294 7.06 0.03 1.73
C TYR A 294 8.02 -1.10 2.11
N GLU A 295 7.50 -2.17 2.71
CA GLU A 295 8.25 -3.37 3.10
C GLU A 295 9.14 -3.92 1.98
N SER A 296 8.70 -3.88 0.72
CA SER A 296 9.48 -4.41 -0.41
C SER A 296 10.58 -3.49 -0.93
N ILE A 297 10.52 -2.20 -0.59
CA ILE A 297 11.44 -1.18 -1.13
C ILE A 297 12.19 -0.43 -0.03
N ARG A 298 11.94 -0.72 1.25
CA ARG A 298 12.44 0.03 2.42
C ARG A 298 13.95 0.27 2.41
N SER A 299 14.74 -0.72 1.97
CA SER A 299 16.21 -0.64 1.90
C SER A 299 16.76 0.39 0.91
N THR A 300 15.95 0.83 -0.06
CA THR A 300 16.36 1.78 -1.11
C THR A 300 15.49 3.04 -1.15
N LYS A 301 14.28 3.02 -0.56
CA LYS A 301 13.31 4.13 -0.64
C LYS A 301 13.85 5.43 -0.05
N TYR A 302 14.62 5.37 1.05
CA TYR A 302 15.19 6.58 1.63
C TYR A 302 16.21 7.26 0.71
N ASP A 303 17.11 6.48 0.12
CA ASP A 303 18.14 6.99 -0.78
C ASP A 303 17.54 7.43 -2.13
N SER A 304 16.50 6.75 -2.61
CA SER A 304 15.80 7.12 -3.85
C SER A 304 15.16 8.51 -3.79
N LEU A 305 14.88 9.04 -2.58
CA LEU A 305 14.42 10.41 -2.40
C LEU A 305 15.39 11.44 -2.99
N ASP A 306 16.69 11.12 -3.11
CA ASP A 306 17.68 12.04 -3.68
C ASP A 306 17.51 12.28 -5.19
N ASN A 307 16.72 11.43 -5.85
CA ASN A 307 16.38 11.59 -7.27
C ASN A 307 15.26 12.63 -7.49
N TYR A 308 14.52 13.02 -6.45
CA TYR A 308 13.47 14.03 -6.53
C TYR A 308 14.10 15.42 -6.33
N SER A 309 14.59 16.01 -7.42
CA SER A 309 15.32 17.29 -7.39
C SER A 309 14.42 18.51 -7.53
N ASN A 310 13.21 18.34 -8.04
CA ASN A 310 12.33 19.45 -8.39
C ASN A 310 11.31 19.71 -7.29
N HIS A 311 11.00 20.99 -7.13
CA HIS A 311 9.80 21.41 -6.41
C HIS A 311 8.57 21.02 -7.22
N TYR A 312 7.53 20.53 -6.54
CA TYR A 312 6.23 20.27 -7.13
C TYR A 312 5.17 21.11 -6.42
N ALA A 313 4.36 21.83 -7.20
CA ALA A 313 3.17 22.49 -6.71
C ALA A 313 2.05 22.20 -7.70
N GLY A 314 0.99 21.54 -7.26
CA GLY A 314 -0.03 21.03 -8.15
C GLY A 314 -1.27 20.54 -7.44
N TRP A 315 -2.13 19.89 -8.21
CA TRP A 315 -3.38 19.32 -7.71
C TRP A 315 -3.52 17.87 -8.16
N ALA A 316 -4.21 17.09 -7.35
CA ALA A 316 -4.58 15.71 -7.65
C ALA A 316 -6.04 15.48 -7.29
N PHE A 317 -6.77 14.85 -8.18
CA PHE A 317 -8.09 14.32 -7.94
C PHE A 317 -8.09 12.81 -8.10
N ASN A 318 -8.63 12.14 -7.11
CA ASN A 318 -8.60 10.71 -6.99
C ASN A 318 -10.00 10.21 -6.63
N SER A 319 -10.53 9.27 -7.40
CA SER A 319 -11.87 8.73 -7.20
C SER A 319 -11.99 7.35 -7.85
N GLY A 320 -13.14 6.71 -7.69
CA GLY A 320 -13.34 5.36 -8.21
C GLY A 320 -14.63 4.71 -7.73
N LEU A 321 -14.65 3.40 -7.81
CA LEU A 321 -15.68 2.52 -7.30
C LEU A 321 -15.00 1.39 -6.50
N SER A 322 -15.43 1.17 -5.27
CA SER A 322 -14.98 0.09 -4.40
C SER A 322 -16.19 -0.72 -3.96
N LEU A 323 -16.21 -1.99 -4.35
CA LEU A 323 -17.26 -2.94 -4.05
C LEU A 323 -16.66 -4.12 -3.29
N MET A 324 -17.51 -4.81 -2.52
CA MET A 324 -17.12 -6.01 -1.77
C MET A 324 -15.88 -5.76 -0.88
N ASN A 325 -15.86 -4.63 -0.17
CA ASN A 325 -14.73 -4.19 0.66
C ASN A 325 -13.41 -4.03 -0.13
N GLY A 326 -13.47 -3.58 -1.38
CA GLY A 326 -12.30 -3.38 -2.24
C GLY A 326 -11.87 -4.61 -3.02
N ALA A 327 -12.55 -5.75 -2.84
CA ALA A 327 -12.27 -6.97 -3.59
C ALA A 327 -12.63 -6.84 -5.09
N LEU A 328 -13.53 -5.90 -5.43
CA LEU A 328 -13.78 -5.46 -6.80
C LEU A 328 -13.66 -3.94 -6.83
N PHE A 329 -12.74 -3.42 -7.64
CA PHE A 329 -12.41 -2.00 -7.62
C PHE A 329 -12.14 -1.44 -9.01
N PHE A 330 -12.46 -0.16 -9.16
CA PHE A 330 -12.02 0.72 -10.22
C PHE A 330 -11.53 2.00 -9.55
N ASP A 331 -10.36 2.51 -9.90
CA ASP A 331 -9.85 3.77 -9.38
C ASP A 331 -9.20 4.58 -10.48
N PHE A 332 -9.22 5.89 -10.30
CA PHE A 332 -8.51 6.82 -11.14
C PHE A 332 -7.90 7.96 -10.33
N THR A 333 -6.75 8.41 -10.80
CA THR A 333 -6.09 9.63 -10.36
C THR A 333 -5.82 10.49 -11.58
N ILE A 334 -6.26 11.74 -11.53
CA ILE A 334 -5.84 12.77 -12.47
C ILE A 334 -5.13 13.86 -11.69
N GLU A 335 -3.94 14.24 -12.13
CA GLU A 335 -3.12 15.23 -11.45
C GLU A 335 -2.33 16.06 -12.45
N ASP A 336 -1.94 17.25 -12.01
CA ASP A 336 -1.22 18.21 -12.83
C ASP A 336 -0.38 19.16 -11.97
N ASP A 337 0.69 19.67 -12.55
CA ASP A 337 1.58 20.64 -11.92
C ASP A 337 1.27 22.06 -12.41
N TRP A 338 1.25 23.04 -11.51
CA TRP A 338 1.03 24.45 -11.89
C TRP A 338 2.26 25.11 -12.52
N GLY A 339 3.40 24.43 -12.53
CA GLY A 339 4.59 24.91 -13.22
C GLY A 339 4.47 24.79 -14.73
N ASP A 340 3.43 24.13 -15.24
CA ASP A 340 3.24 23.74 -16.65
C ASP A 340 4.49 23.03 -17.21
N ALA A 341 5.24 22.33 -16.35
CA ALA A 341 6.39 21.53 -16.80
C ALA A 341 5.92 20.31 -17.60
N SER A 342 4.72 19.83 -17.31
CA SER A 342 3.99 18.79 -18.03
C SER A 342 2.50 19.15 -18.13
N LEU A 343 1.78 18.54 -19.08
CA LEU A 343 0.30 18.59 -19.09
C LEU A 343 -0.26 17.45 -18.20
N PRO A 344 -1.55 17.50 -17.82
CA PRO A 344 -2.15 16.56 -16.88
C PRO A 344 -1.86 15.08 -17.18
N THR A 345 -1.71 14.32 -16.11
CA THR A 345 -1.53 12.87 -16.13
C THR A 345 -2.75 12.18 -15.54
N LEU A 346 -3.23 11.13 -16.22
CA LEU A 346 -4.30 10.24 -15.77
C LEU A 346 -3.74 8.84 -15.54
N ASN A 347 -4.00 8.29 -14.35
CA ASN A 347 -3.77 6.90 -14.01
C ASN A 347 -5.12 6.25 -13.70
N LEU A 348 -5.40 5.09 -14.29
CA LEU A 348 -6.59 4.27 -14.05
C LEU A 348 -6.15 2.87 -13.63
N SER A 349 -6.87 2.29 -12.67
CA SER A 349 -6.79 0.87 -12.35
C SER A 349 -8.18 0.26 -12.29
N LEU A 350 -8.30 -0.98 -12.74
CA LEU A 350 -9.50 -1.80 -12.62
C LEU A 350 -9.05 -3.19 -12.17
N GLY A 351 -9.65 -3.75 -11.13
CA GLY A 351 -9.25 -5.07 -10.70
C GLY A 351 -10.28 -5.79 -9.85
N ALA A 352 -10.02 -7.09 -9.71
CA ALA A 352 -10.73 -7.97 -8.82
C ALA A 352 -9.74 -8.92 -8.15
N THR A 353 -9.93 -9.14 -6.85
CA THR A 353 -9.07 -9.98 -6.03
C THR A 353 -9.56 -11.43 -5.99
N LYS A 354 -8.72 -12.33 -5.49
CA LYS A 354 -9.01 -13.73 -5.23
C LYS A 354 -10.13 -13.93 -4.23
N GLU A 355 -10.52 -12.90 -3.47
CA GLU A 355 -11.68 -12.97 -2.59
C GLU A 355 -12.97 -13.12 -3.42
N VAL A 356 -13.00 -12.51 -4.61
CA VAL A 356 -14.11 -12.65 -5.59
C VAL A 356 -13.84 -13.77 -6.58
N LEU A 357 -12.61 -13.82 -7.13
CA LEU A 357 -12.25 -14.72 -8.23
C LEU A 357 -11.70 -16.08 -7.77
N LYS A 358 -11.54 -16.30 -6.46
CA LYS A 358 -11.04 -17.51 -5.77
C LYS A 358 -9.57 -17.85 -6.02
N LEU A 359 -9.17 -17.98 -7.29
CA LEU A 359 -7.85 -18.43 -7.71
C LEU A 359 -7.02 -17.36 -8.42
N PHE A 360 -7.62 -16.21 -8.70
CA PHE A 360 -6.98 -15.16 -9.49
C PHE A 360 -7.05 -13.81 -8.78
N ASP A 361 -5.97 -13.04 -8.83
CA ASP A 361 -6.12 -11.57 -8.81
C ASP A 361 -5.92 -11.09 -10.24
N ILE A 362 -6.77 -10.17 -10.68
CA ILE A 362 -6.62 -9.51 -11.98
C ILE A 362 -6.63 -8.03 -11.74
N LYS A 363 -5.64 -7.32 -12.28
CA LYS A 363 -5.56 -5.86 -12.28
C LYS A 363 -5.14 -5.37 -13.65
N ALA A 364 -5.98 -4.57 -14.29
CA ALA A 364 -5.63 -3.80 -15.47
C ALA A 364 -5.30 -2.36 -15.05
N THR A 365 -4.27 -1.78 -15.66
CA THR A 365 -3.86 -0.40 -15.43
C THR A 365 -3.73 0.34 -16.76
N TRP A 366 -4.09 1.62 -16.75
CA TRP A 366 -3.93 2.52 -17.89
C TRP A 366 -3.36 3.84 -17.38
N SER A 367 -2.25 4.27 -17.96
CA SER A 367 -1.64 5.57 -17.66
C SER A 367 -1.52 6.37 -18.96
N ARG A 368 -1.93 7.63 -18.91
CA ARG A 368 -1.78 8.61 -19.98
C ARG A 368 -1.21 9.89 -19.38
N GLN A 369 0.01 10.22 -19.75
CA GLN A 369 0.64 11.50 -19.40
C GLN A 369 0.32 12.56 -20.44
N ASN A 370 0.61 13.82 -20.19
CA ASN A 370 0.61 14.89 -21.20
C ASN A 370 -0.73 15.02 -21.98
N ILE A 371 -1.84 15.18 -21.26
CA ILE A 371 -3.20 15.28 -21.80
C ILE A 371 -3.52 16.75 -22.13
N ALA A 372 -3.63 17.10 -23.42
CA ALA A 372 -3.95 18.46 -23.85
C ALA A 372 -5.46 18.67 -24.04
N GLU A 373 -6.15 17.64 -24.53
CA GLU A 373 -7.58 17.67 -24.81
C GLU A 373 -8.27 16.36 -24.39
N TRP A 374 -9.59 16.38 -24.25
CA TRP A 374 -10.36 15.23 -23.79
C TRP A 374 -10.20 13.98 -24.68
N SER A 375 -9.98 14.16 -25.99
CA SER A 375 -9.68 13.08 -26.94
C SER A 375 -8.41 12.31 -26.60
N ASP A 376 -7.41 12.95 -25.97
CA ASP A 376 -6.14 12.33 -25.63
C ASP A 376 -6.28 11.21 -24.59
N VAL A 377 -7.29 11.30 -23.74
CA VAL A 377 -7.59 10.30 -22.68
C VAL A 377 -7.86 8.93 -23.29
N PHE A 378 -8.53 8.90 -24.45
CA PHE A 378 -8.93 7.65 -25.12
C PHE A 378 -7.91 7.20 -26.17
N LYS A 379 -6.86 7.98 -26.41
CA LYS A 379 -5.82 7.66 -27.40
C LYS A 379 -4.81 6.68 -26.80
N TYR A 380 -5.12 5.40 -26.97
CA TYR A 380 -4.30 4.35 -26.35
C TYR A 380 -2.91 4.19 -26.99
N GLU A 381 -2.77 4.46 -28.29
CA GLU A 381 -1.48 4.45 -29.00
C GLU A 381 -0.85 5.85 -28.99
N SER A 382 -0.01 6.13 -28.00
CA SER A 382 0.77 7.37 -27.86
C SER A 382 2.03 7.09 -27.06
N GLU A 383 3.13 7.80 -27.33
CA GLU A 383 4.39 7.71 -26.56
C GLU A 383 4.22 8.02 -25.06
N ASN A 384 3.13 8.70 -24.71
CA ASN A 384 2.76 9.08 -23.35
C ASN A 384 1.79 8.08 -22.70
N SER A 385 1.58 6.92 -23.32
CA SER A 385 0.60 5.92 -22.92
C SER A 385 1.27 4.64 -22.42
N GLN A 386 0.76 4.11 -21.31
CA GLN A 386 1.17 2.82 -20.77
C GLN A 386 -0.06 2.00 -20.39
N LEU A 387 -0.10 0.76 -20.88
CA LEU A 387 -1.06 -0.26 -20.48
C LEU A 387 -0.37 -1.31 -19.62
N GLY A 388 -1.05 -1.76 -18.58
CA GLY A 388 -0.63 -2.87 -17.74
C GLY A 388 -1.76 -3.86 -17.53
N LEU A 389 -1.43 -5.13 -17.43
CA LEU A 389 -2.31 -6.18 -16.97
C LEU A 389 -1.50 -7.13 -16.11
N LEU A 390 -1.90 -7.27 -14.85
CA LEU A 390 -1.35 -8.22 -13.90
C LEU A 390 -2.40 -9.29 -13.63
N ILE A 391 -2.05 -10.55 -13.85
CA ILE A 391 -2.84 -11.72 -13.47
C ILE A 391 -1.99 -12.55 -12.52
N ASN A 392 -2.41 -12.62 -11.26
CA ASN A 392 -1.81 -13.55 -10.30
C ASN A 392 -2.69 -14.78 -10.21
N TYR A 393 -2.20 -15.93 -10.67
CA TYR A 393 -2.82 -17.22 -10.42
C TYR A 393 -2.20 -17.88 -9.20
N TYR A 394 -3.04 -18.19 -8.22
CA TYR A 394 -2.66 -18.85 -6.97
C TYR A 394 -2.73 -20.36 -7.15
N ALA A 395 -1.65 -20.96 -7.65
CA ALA A 395 -1.53 -22.41 -7.85
C ALA A 395 -1.41 -23.15 -6.52
N SER A 396 -0.75 -22.53 -5.55
CA SER A 396 -0.77 -22.88 -4.13
C SER A 396 -0.53 -21.61 -3.31
N GLN A 397 -0.39 -21.73 -2.00
CA GLN A 397 -0.11 -20.59 -1.13
C GLN A 397 1.30 -20.04 -1.29
N ASN A 398 2.21 -20.92 -1.68
CA ASN A 398 3.63 -20.64 -1.82
C ASN A 398 4.04 -20.50 -3.28
N LEU A 399 3.11 -20.75 -4.20
CA LEU A 399 3.33 -20.71 -5.63
C LEU A 399 2.29 -19.79 -6.27
N ILE A 400 2.74 -18.59 -6.62
CA ILE A 400 1.98 -17.65 -7.42
C ILE A 400 2.62 -17.61 -8.81
N LEU A 401 1.80 -17.90 -9.82
CA LEU A 401 2.15 -17.64 -11.21
C LEU A 401 1.61 -16.26 -11.56
N ALA A 402 2.51 -15.28 -11.64
CA ALA A 402 2.17 -13.92 -12.01
C ALA A 402 2.48 -13.71 -13.49
N ILE A 403 1.46 -13.37 -14.26
CA ILE A 403 1.60 -12.90 -15.63
C ILE A 403 1.45 -11.39 -15.59
N GLU A 404 2.52 -10.70 -15.94
CA GLU A 404 2.52 -9.26 -16.10
C GLU A 404 2.67 -8.95 -17.59
N TYR A 405 1.73 -8.21 -18.11
CA TYR A 405 1.75 -7.68 -19.46
C TYR A 405 1.86 -6.16 -19.35
N LYS A 406 2.88 -5.60 -19.98
CA LYS A 406 3.09 -4.16 -20.07
C LYS A 406 3.23 -3.77 -21.53
N ARG A 407 2.45 -2.80 -21.98
CA ARG A 407 2.59 -2.19 -23.30
C ARG A 407 2.86 -0.71 -23.14
N THR A 408 3.96 -0.26 -23.71
CA THR A 408 4.36 1.15 -23.81
C THR A 408 4.54 1.49 -25.28
N PHE A 409 4.62 2.77 -25.60
CA PHE A 409 4.87 3.19 -26.97
C PHE A 409 6.04 4.15 -27.03
N LYS A 410 6.78 4.11 -28.13
CA LYS A 410 7.90 5.01 -28.41
C LYS A 410 7.84 5.44 -29.87
N LEU A 411 8.35 6.63 -30.17
CA LEU A 411 8.54 7.05 -31.55
C LEU A 411 9.81 6.40 -32.12
N ASP A 412 9.73 5.94 -33.37
CA ASP A 412 10.91 5.59 -34.16
C ASP A 412 11.58 6.83 -34.78
N GLU A 413 12.71 6.62 -35.47
CA GLU A 413 13.49 7.69 -36.13
C GLU A 413 12.67 8.49 -37.16
N ASN A 414 11.54 7.94 -37.63
CA ASN A 414 10.64 8.59 -38.60
C ASN A 414 9.41 9.22 -37.93
N GLY A 415 9.33 9.22 -36.59
CA GLY A 415 8.21 9.75 -35.83
C GLY A 415 6.94 8.88 -35.88
N THR A 416 7.08 7.60 -36.21
CA THR A 416 5.96 6.64 -36.18
C THR A 416 5.90 5.95 -34.82
N ILE A 417 4.69 5.78 -34.28
CA ILE A 417 4.47 5.13 -33.00
C ILE A 417 4.74 3.62 -33.13
N GLN A 418 5.72 3.14 -32.37
CA GLN A 418 6.06 1.73 -32.20
C GLN A 418 5.62 1.29 -30.81
N SER A 419 4.88 0.18 -30.71
CA SER A 419 4.53 -0.37 -29.40
C SER A 419 5.61 -1.34 -28.90
N LEU A 420 6.13 -1.08 -27.72
CA LEU A 420 6.98 -2.00 -26.97
C LEU A 420 6.10 -2.79 -26.00
N THR A 421 5.98 -4.08 -26.29
CA THR A 421 5.23 -5.01 -25.43
C THR A 421 6.21 -5.89 -24.67
N THR A 422 6.03 -5.95 -23.36
CA THR A 422 6.75 -6.86 -22.47
C THR A 422 5.71 -7.77 -21.82
N THR A 423 5.88 -9.07 -21.99
CA THR A 423 5.14 -10.07 -21.22
C THR A 423 6.14 -10.77 -20.33
N SER A 424 5.98 -10.60 -19.03
CA SER A 424 6.77 -11.27 -18.01
C SER A 424 5.90 -12.33 -17.36
N VAL A 425 6.37 -13.57 -17.40
CA VAL A 425 5.83 -14.62 -16.54
C VAL A 425 6.83 -14.78 -15.41
N SER A 426 6.38 -14.51 -14.20
CA SER A 426 7.19 -14.71 -13.00
C SER A 426 6.52 -15.72 -12.11
N THR A 427 7.34 -16.64 -11.61
CA THR A 427 6.93 -17.56 -10.58
C THR A 427 7.44 -17.01 -9.27
N ARG A 428 6.54 -16.61 -8.38
CA ARG A 428 6.89 -16.30 -7.00
C ARG A 428 6.73 -17.59 -6.23
N VAL A 429 7.86 -18.27 -6.05
CA VAL A 429 7.97 -19.36 -5.09
C VAL A 429 8.47 -18.74 -3.81
N THR A 430 7.68 -18.87 -2.77
CA THR A 430 8.10 -18.42 -1.46
C THR A 430 8.31 -19.68 -0.63
N PHE A 431 9.57 -19.94 -0.30
CA PHE A 431 10.00 -21.15 0.40
C PHE A 431 9.72 -21.04 1.89
#